data_AF-A0A126T331-F1
#
_entry.id   AF-A0A126T331-F1
#
_cell.length_a   1.000
_cell.length_b   1.000
_cell.length_c   1.000
_cell.angle_alpha   90.00
_cell.angle_beta   90.00
_cell.angle_gamma   90.00
#
_symmetry.space_group_name_H-M   'P 1'
#
loop_
_entity.id
_entity.type
_entity.pdbx_description
1 polymer ?
#
loop_
_entity_poly.entity_id
_entity_poly.type
_entity_poly.pdbx_seq_one_letter_code
_entity_poly.pdbx_strand_id
1 'polypeptide(L)'
;MASTEEDLRLTLETLQPVKTRSATGLNRLCISISDLHFTDNSVGNQSSEEIVWAEFFADIANTCDTQKIDEVTLILDGDVVDMIRSDVWAKEGVYPWERDKDTFKDCLRSIMREIVRLHATSADGFFNHLQQLPGKLKNTRLEVVTLLGNHDKEIFTDPVTLRMYYDECLGPKVANLSVEYRQWIGKMYFDDEQHFADRNSVPWLPFYWGDAELRVFITHGQWRDRENSLAFCPGNNLPGWNTGDGWRAKVWQQLNYAPFIEACFGDTVAAGALSTFIYRCKLKLSSQDDSQANVSRIKRVLDELDLYRPTSAAIARILQETRNKKTGEELRDIIERELYETLCLWLSWDYTLSSSPAWRRVAFRVVRAWLMLTGPLHMFRVQLHLVRGVLWLFDQIQNLLDVLGPSSVYREDGASFKNLQVFPTFHDLFLEQGFRLHGEGHTHVPLQSEADIERSAESAPSRNFTYVNFGTWRDQLVTKEKKGYRRRGVGRSLYVLNLVNGEQPGYRFYVNDNLSWSDRMDQL
;
A
#
# COMPACT_ATOMS: atom_id res chain seq x y z
N MET A 1 -16.61 -10.14 15.01
CA MET A 1 -15.69 -9.51 15.98
C MET A 1 -16.02 -8.03 15.94
N ALA A 2 -16.39 -7.42 17.06
CA ALA A 2 -17.12 -6.15 17.02
C ALA A 2 -16.25 -5.00 17.54
N SER A 3 -16.15 -3.94 16.74
CA SER A 3 -15.73 -2.61 17.18
C SER A 3 -16.51 -2.23 18.44
N THR A 4 -15.85 -1.62 19.43
CA THR A 4 -16.58 -1.13 20.60
C THR A 4 -17.29 0.18 20.27
N GLU A 5 -18.38 0.48 20.98
CA GLU A 5 -19.09 1.75 20.80
C GLU A 5 -18.17 2.96 21.02
N GLU A 6 -17.26 2.87 21.99
CA GLU A 6 -16.26 3.89 22.27
C GLU A 6 -15.28 4.08 21.10
N ASP A 7 -14.79 3.01 20.50
CA ASP A 7 -13.90 3.08 19.34
C ASP A 7 -14.61 3.73 18.14
N LEU A 8 -15.89 3.40 17.92
CA LEU A 8 -16.70 3.97 16.84
C LEU A 8 -16.99 5.47 17.06
N ARG A 9 -17.33 5.86 18.30
CA ARG A 9 -17.53 7.27 18.66
C ARG A 9 -16.26 8.08 18.48
N LEU A 10 -15.12 7.59 18.99
CA LEU A 10 -13.84 8.25 18.76
C LEU A 10 -13.56 8.42 17.26
N THR A 11 -13.79 7.37 16.46
CA THR A 11 -13.58 7.43 15.02
C THR A 11 -14.44 8.52 14.35
N LEU A 12 -15.71 8.65 14.74
CA LEU A 12 -16.61 9.70 14.25
C LEU A 12 -16.18 11.10 14.70
N GLU A 13 -15.76 11.24 15.96
CA GLU A 13 -15.26 12.50 16.54
C GLU A 13 -13.95 12.97 15.91
N THR A 14 -13.15 12.05 15.37
CA THR A 14 -11.89 12.31 14.69
C THR A 14 -11.96 12.07 13.19
N LEU A 15 -13.14 12.15 12.58
CA LEU A 15 -13.24 12.40 11.14
C LEU A 15 -12.77 13.82 10.82
N GLN A 16 -12.42 14.06 9.55
CA GLN A 16 -12.06 15.40 9.12
C GLN A 16 -13.22 16.34 9.49
N PRO A 17 -12.96 17.43 10.24
CA PRO A 17 -14.02 18.31 10.70
C PRO A 17 -14.82 18.83 9.50
N VAL A 18 -16.15 18.82 9.63
CA VAL A 18 -17.06 19.38 8.63
C VAL A 18 -16.59 20.81 8.36
N LYS A 19 -16.36 21.12 7.08
CA LYS A 19 -15.85 22.41 6.64
C LYS A 19 -16.68 23.50 7.32
N THR A 20 -16.02 24.51 7.89
CA THR A 20 -16.66 25.63 8.63
C THR A 20 -17.68 26.43 7.81
N ARG A 21 -17.77 26.16 6.50
CA ARG A 21 -18.81 26.64 5.61
C ARG A 21 -19.86 25.54 5.43
N SER A 22 -21.12 25.89 5.71
CA SER A 22 -22.26 25.05 5.35
C SER A 22 -22.14 24.63 3.88
N ALA A 23 -21.93 23.33 3.64
CA ALA A 23 -21.88 22.75 2.31
C ALA A 23 -23.26 22.74 1.61
N THR A 24 -24.29 23.23 2.30
CA THR A 24 -25.62 23.45 1.76
C THR A 24 -25.57 24.23 0.46
N GLY A 25 -25.93 23.57 -0.64
CA GLY A 25 -26.01 24.18 -1.97
C GLY A 25 -24.78 24.02 -2.85
N LEU A 26 -23.73 23.30 -2.41
CA LEU A 26 -22.54 23.02 -3.23
C LEU A 26 -22.61 21.64 -3.89
N ASN A 27 -22.23 21.55 -5.15
CA ASN A 27 -21.99 20.28 -5.83
C ASN A 27 -20.61 19.76 -5.44
N ARG A 28 -20.56 18.57 -4.84
CA ARG A 28 -19.34 17.98 -4.29
C ARG A 28 -18.99 16.68 -5.00
N LEU A 29 -17.69 16.46 -5.20
CA LEU A 29 -17.11 15.25 -5.75
C LEU A 29 -16.00 14.74 -4.82
N CYS A 30 -16.04 13.46 -4.46
CA CYS A 30 -14.91 12.76 -3.89
C CYS A 30 -14.41 11.72 -4.90
N ILE A 31 -13.10 11.71 -5.15
CA ILE A 31 -12.44 10.72 -5.99
C ILE A 31 -11.43 9.99 -5.11
N SER A 32 -11.43 8.66 -5.16
CA SER A 32 -10.53 7.84 -4.34
C SER A 32 -9.78 6.84 -5.20
N ILE A 33 -8.46 6.80 -5.04
CA ILE A 33 -7.53 5.86 -5.67
C ILE A 33 -6.54 5.36 -4.63
N SER A 34 -5.96 4.18 -4.84
CA SER A 34 -5.10 3.51 -3.86
C SER A 34 -3.94 2.75 -4.51
N ASP A 35 -2.93 2.41 -3.71
CA ASP A 35 -1.85 1.49 -4.09
C ASP A 35 -1.18 1.93 -5.40
N LEU A 36 -0.68 3.17 -5.40
CA LEU A 36 0.03 3.80 -6.53
C LEU A 36 1.49 3.32 -6.61
N HIS A 37 2.13 3.14 -5.45
CA HIS A 37 3.52 2.68 -5.24
C HIS A 37 4.55 3.35 -6.15
N PHE A 38 4.67 4.68 -6.06
CA PHE A 38 5.77 5.37 -6.71
C PHE A 38 7.10 4.97 -6.05
N THR A 39 7.95 4.29 -6.82
CA THR A 39 9.29 3.84 -6.39
C THR A 39 10.39 4.71 -6.98
N ASP A 40 11.63 4.54 -6.52
CA ASP A 40 12.82 5.13 -7.12
C ASP A 40 13.32 4.39 -8.39
N ASN A 41 12.57 3.37 -8.85
CA ASN A 41 12.85 2.50 -9.99
C ASN A 41 14.17 1.71 -9.92
N SER A 42 14.87 1.70 -8.78
CA SER A 42 16.16 1.03 -8.64
C SER A 42 16.06 -0.51 -8.67
N VAL A 43 14.96 -1.05 -8.14
CA VAL A 43 14.66 -2.50 -8.08
C VAL A 43 13.51 -2.93 -9.00
N GLY A 44 13.23 -2.11 -10.02
CA GLY A 44 12.17 -2.34 -11.01
C GLY A 44 11.19 -1.17 -11.09
N ASN A 45 10.57 -0.97 -12.25
CA ASN A 45 9.50 0.03 -12.41
C ASN A 45 8.12 -0.63 -12.27
N GLN A 46 7.33 -0.08 -11.35
CA GLN A 46 6.01 -0.59 -10.96
C GLN A 46 4.89 0.40 -11.26
N SER A 47 5.25 1.61 -11.68
CA SER A 47 4.32 2.71 -11.90
C SER A 47 3.53 2.49 -13.18
N SER A 48 2.25 2.87 -13.18
CA SER A 48 1.45 2.93 -14.41
C SER A 48 2.13 3.78 -15.50
N GLU A 49 1.78 3.48 -16.76
CA GLU A 49 2.27 4.24 -17.90
C GLU A 49 1.89 5.73 -17.82
N GLU A 50 2.82 6.58 -18.28
CA GLU A 50 2.72 8.05 -18.36
C GLU A 50 1.36 8.55 -18.92
N ILE A 51 0.86 7.92 -19.98
CA ILE A 51 -0.39 8.33 -20.63
C ILE A 51 -1.64 8.12 -19.76
N VAL A 52 -1.61 7.12 -18.88
CA VAL A 52 -2.73 6.78 -17.99
C VAL A 52 -3.00 7.93 -17.02
N TRP A 53 -1.95 8.61 -16.55
CA TRP A 53 -2.10 9.75 -15.65
C TRP A 53 -2.70 10.96 -16.35
N ALA A 54 -2.24 11.29 -17.56
CA ALA A 54 -2.79 12.39 -18.32
C ALA A 54 -4.30 12.22 -18.55
N GLU A 55 -4.74 11.00 -18.91
CA GLU A 55 -6.15 10.66 -19.09
C GLU A 55 -6.95 10.75 -17.78
N PHE A 56 -6.43 10.18 -16.69
CA PHE A 56 -7.08 10.25 -15.37
C PHE A 56 -7.33 11.70 -14.92
N PHE A 57 -6.29 12.55 -14.96
CA PHE A 57 -6.44 13.95 -14.55
C PHE A 57 -7.31 14.77 -15.51
N ALA A 58 -7.35 14.42 -16.80
CA ALA A 58 -8.27 15.02 -17.75
C ALA A 58 -9.73 14.64 -17.44
N ASP A 59 -9.98 13.38 -17.07
CA ASP A 59 -11.31 12.89 -16.67
C ASP A 59 -11.83 13.60 -15.42
N ILE A 60 -10.98 13.84 -14.41
CA ILE A 60 -11.34 14.65 -13.24
C ILE A 60 -11.79 16.05 -13.67
N ALA A 61 -10.98 16.74 -14.49
CA ALA A 61 -11.29 18.10 -14.93
C ALA A 61 -12.59 18.15 -15.76
N ASN A 62 -12.78 17.18 -16.65
CA ASN A 62 -13.98 17.06 -17.48
C ASN A 62 -15.23 16.77 -16.65
N THR A 63 -15.12 15.89 -15.65
CA THR A 63 -16.21 15.59 -14.71
C THR A 63 -16.59 16.84 -13.92
N CYS A 64 -15.61 17.61 -13.45
CA CYS A 64 -15.86 18.86 -12.71
C CYS A 64 -16.61 19.89 -13.54
N ASP A 65 -16.20 20.09 -14.81
CA ASP A 65 -16.89 21.04 -15.69
C ASP A 65 -18.29 20.55 -16.11
N THR A 66 -18.42 19.28 -16.45
CA THR A 66 -19.70 18.71 -16.91
C THR A 66 -20.74 18.69 -15.80
N GLN A 67 -20.35 18.29 -14.59
CA GLN A 67 -21.24 18.16 -13.43
C GLN A 67 -21.33 19.44 -12.59
N LYS A 68 -20.64 20.52 -13.01
CA LYS A 68 -20.59 21.81 -12.33
C LYS A 68 -20.21 21.65 -10.86
N ILE A 69 -19.12 20.93 -10.61
CA ILE A 69 -18.60 20.67 -9.27
C ILE A 69 -18.00 21.94 -8.69
N ASP A 70 -18.35 22.25 -7.44
CA ASP A 70 -17.80 23.38 -6.69
C ASP A 70 -16.59 22.94 -5.85
N GLU A 71 -16.60 21.69 -5.38
CA GLU A 71 -15.58 21.13 -4.49
C GLU A 71 -15.23 19.68 -4.85
N VAL A 72 -13.93 19.43 -4.99
CA VAL A 72 -13.34 18.11 -5.19
C VAL A 72 -12.47 17.77 -4.00
N THR A 73 -12.68 16.57 -3.45
CA THR A 73 -11.73 15.93 -2.53
C THR A 73 -11.12 14.73 -3.26
N LEU A 74 -9.80 14.76 -3.48
CA LEU A 74 -9.04 13.65 -4.04
C LEU A 74 -8.36 12.91 -2.88
N ILE A 75 -8.79 11.68 -2.64
CA ILE A 75 -8.24 10.78 -1.63
C ILE A 75 -7.22 9.86 -2.30
N LEU A 76 -5.98 9.92 -1.82
CA LEU A 76 -4.93 8.95 -2.13
C LEU A 76 -4.87 7.97 -0.96
N ASP A 77 -5.55 6.84 -1.08
CA ASP A 77 -5.78 5.88 0.00
C ASP A 77 -4.57 4.99 0.28
N GLY A 78 -3.46 5.57 0.74
CA GLY A 78 -2.27 4.82 1.13
C GLY A 78 -1.52 4.14 -0.02
N ASP A 79 -0.33 3.68 0.32
CA ASP A 79 0.67 3.09 -0.56
C ASP A 79 0.90 3.97 -1.80
N VAL A 80 1.10 5.26 -1.55
CA VAL A 80 1.37 6.25 -2.59
C VAL A 80 2.84 6.25 -2.95
N VAL A 81 3.71 6.31 -1.94
CA VAL A 81 5.17 6.27 -2.11
C VAL A 81 5.71 5.00 -1.50
N ASP A 82 6.51 4.26 -2.27
CA ASP A 82 7.06 2.99 -1.81
C ASP A 82 8.48 3.17 -1.29
N MET A 83 8.59 3.32 0.03
CA MET A 83 9.89 3.57 0.66
C MET A 83 10.73 2.31 0.85
N ILE A 84 10.13 1.13 0.76
CA ILE A 84 10.80 -0.12 1.14
C ILE A 84 11.38 -0.88 -0.07
N ARG A 85 10.87 -0.60 -1.28
CA ARG A 85 11.33 -1.20 -2.53
C ARG A 85 12.40 -0.33 -3.20
N SER A 86 13.61 -0.35 -2.63
CA SER A 86 14.78 0.37 -3.15
C SER A 86 16.08 -0.41 -2.98
N ASP A 87 17.03 -0.23 -3.90
CA ASP A 87 18.39 -0.78 -3.80
C ASP A 87 19.28 -0.01 -2.82
N VAL A 88 18.89 1.22 -2.46
CA VAL A 88 19.63 2.09 -1.53
C VAL A 88 19.83 1.38 -0.19
N TRP A 89 18.81 0.66 0.27
CA TRP A 89 18.89 -0.17 1.48
C TRP A 89 20.04 -1.17 1.43
N ALA A 90 20.08 -1.97 0.36
CA ALA A 90 21.08 -3.01 0.18
C ALA A 90 22.48 -2.43 -0.04
N LYS A 91 22.57 -1.31 -0.76
CA LYS A 91 23.81 -0.59 -1.02
C LYS A 91 24.45 -0.06 0.26
N GLU A 92 23.66 0.49 1.17
CA GLU A 92 24.13 1.07 2.43
C GLU A 92 24.20 0.04 3.58
N GLY A 93 23.74 -1.19 3.35
CA GLY A 93 23.73 -2.24 4.38
C GLY A 93 22.79 -1.92 5.56
N VAL A 94 21.72 -1.17 5.28
CA VAL A 94 20.69 -0.75 6.23
C VAL A 94 19.32 -1.12 5.66
N TYR A 95 18.44 -1.63 6.51
CA TYR A 95 17.14 -2.14 6.08
C TYR A 95 15.97 -1.37 6.69
N PRO A 96 14.76 -1.45 6.09
CA PRO A 96 13.57 -0.72 6.55
C PRO A 96 13.21 -0.88 8.04
N TRP A 97 13.59 -1.99 8.67
CA TRP A 97 13.35 -2.23 10.10
C TRP A 97 14.49 -1.77 11.03
N GLU A 98 15.61 -1.27 10.49
CA GLU A 98 16.79 -0.84 11.27
C GLU A 98 16.81 0.67 11.49
N ARG A 99 15.68 1.20 11.98
CA ARG A 99 15.40 2.64 12.10
C ARG A 99 16.37 3.41 13.01
N ASP A 100 17.03 2.72 13.93
CA ASP A 100 18.00 3.29 14.86
C ASP A 100 19.41 3.49 14.27
N LYS A 101 19.68 3.00 13.06
CA LYS A 101 20.99 3.21 12.41
C LYS A 101 21.13 4.64 11.90
N ASP A 102 22.31 5.23 12.10
CA ASP A 102 22.59 6.63 11.72
C ASP A 102 22.31 6.92 10.23
N THR A 103 22.62 5.97 9.34
CA THR A 103 22.44 6.12 7.89
C THR A 103 21.00 5.89 7.42
N PHE A 104 20.10 5.39 8.27
CA PHE A 104 18.72 5.05 7.90
C PHE A 104 17.97 6.26 7.32
N LYS A 105 18.09 7.43 7.96
CA LYS A 105 17.43 8.66 7.50
C LYS A 105 18.01 9.18 6.19
N ASP A 106 19.30 8.99 5.98
CA ASP A 106 19.95 9.39 4.72
C ASP A 106 19.50 8.48 3.56
N CYS A 107 19.32 7.18 3.81
CA CYS A 107 18.69 6.27 2.86
C CYS A 107 17.27 6.73 2.49
N LEU A 108 16.40 7.00 3.47
CA LEU A 108 15.04 7.47 3.23
C LEU A 108 14.99 8.75 2.39
N ARG A 109 15.80 9.74 2.74
CA ARG A 109 15.88 11.00 1.98
C ARG A 109 16.37 10.76 0.56
N SER A 110 17.33 9.87 0.36
CA SER A 110 17.82 9.51 -0.97
C SER A 110 16.70 8.88 -1.82
N ILE A 111 15.95 7.95 -1.25
CA ILE A 111 14.83 7.28 -1.92
C ILE A 111 13.75 8.31 -2.30
N MET A 112 13.33 9.15 -1.35
CA MET A 112 12.32 10.17 -1.60
C MET A 112 12.76 11.19 -2.66
N ARG A 113 14.02 11.63 -2.65
CA ARG A 113 14.54 12.54 -3.70
C ARG A 113 14.40 11.96 -5.08
N GLU A 114 14.69 10.66 -5.22
CA GLU A 114 14.59 9.99 -6.51
C GLU A 114 13.14 9.78 -6.94
N ILE A 115 12.25 9.44 -6.00
CA ILE A 115 10.79 9.42 -6.23
C ILE A 115 10.29 10.79 -6.72
N VAL A 116 10.66 11.88 -6.03
CA VAL A 116 10.30 13.25 -6.44
C VAL A 116 10.83 13.54 -7.84
N ARG A 117 12.10 13.22 -8.11
CA ARG A 117 12.72 13.43 -9.43
C ARG A 117 11.93 12.72 -10.52
N LEU A 118 11.58 11.45 -10.33
CA LEU A 118 10.90 10.63 -11.33
C LEU A 118 9.43 11.04 -11.52
N HIS A 119 8.71 11.33 -10.43
CA HIS A 119 7.24 11.39 -10.45
C HIS A 119 6.66 12.79 -10.25
N ALA A 120 7.43 13.75 -9.74
CA ALA A 120 7.01 15.14 -9.56
C ALA A 120 7.67 16.12 -10.53
N THR A 121 8.91 15.85 -10.97
CA THR A 121 9.60 16.74 -11.93
C THR A 121 9.45 16.31 -13.39
N SER A 122 9.04 15.06 -13.65
CA SER A 122 8.73 14.58 -14.99
C SER A 122 7.44 15.20 -15.51
N ALA A 123 7.42 15.59 -16.79
CA ALA A 123 6.25 16.18 -17.44
C ALA A 123 5.02 15.27 -17.36
N ASP A 124 5.24 13.95 -17.41
CA ASP A 124 4.22 12.92 -17.40
C ASP A 124 4.08 12.22 -16.03
N GLY A 125 4.75 12.76 -15.00
CA GLY A 125 4.70 12.23 -13.64
C GLY A 125 3.35 12.52 -12.97
N PHE A 126 2.87 11.56 -12.17
CA PHE A 126 1.61 11.70 -11.43
C PHE A 126 1.57 12.97 -10.56
N PHE A 127 2.62 13.23 -9.77
CA PHE A 127 2.67 14.38 -8.88
C PHE A 127 2.75 15.70 -9.66
N ASN A 128 3.40 15.71 -10.83
CA ASN A 128 3.37 16.87 -11.71
C ASN A 128 1.94 17.17 -12.19
N HIS A 129 1.20 16.15 -12.64
CA HIS A 129 -0.20 16.33 -13.02
C HIS A 129 -1.09 16.77 -11.85
N LEU A 130 -0.88 16.21 -10.66
CA LEU A 130 -1.57 16.58 -9.43
C LEU A 130 -1.36 18.07 -9.09
N GLN A 131 -0.12 18.55 -9.16
CA GLN A 131 0.21 19.95 -8.88
C GLN A 131 -0.36 20.93 -9.91
N GLN A 132 -0.57 20.48 -11.15
CA GLN A 132 -1.19 21.28 -12.20
C GLN A 132 -2.73 21.25 -12.16
N LEU A 133 -3.33 20.26 -11.51
CA LEU A 133 -4.77 20.06 -11.47
C LEU A 133 -5.54 21.31 -10.98
N PRO A 134 -5.12 22.04 -9.92
CA PRO A 134 -5.78 23.29 -9.52
C PRO A 134 -5.95 24.31 -10.66
N GLY A 135 -4.93 24.45 -11.52
CA GLY A 135 -5.00 25.36 -12.67
C GLY A 135 -5.98 24.90 -13.74
N LYS A 136 -6.24 23.59 -13.85
CA LYS A 136 -7.22 23.00 -14.77
C LYS A 136 -8.65 23.09 -14.24
N LEU A 137 -8.81 23.21 -12.92
CA LEU A 137 -10.10 23.15 -12.22
C LEU A 137 -10.90 24.47 -12.16
N LYS A 138 -10.41 25.58 -12.75
CA LYS A 138 -11.09 26.89 -12.87
C LYS A 138 -11.79 27.38 -11.59
N ASN A 139 -13.06 27.03 -11.41
CA ASN A 139 -13.93 27.46 -10.30
C ASN A 139 -14.15 26.37 -9.22
N THR A 140 -13.50 25.22 -9.38
CA THR A 140 -13.63 24.08 -8.46
C THR A 140 -12.50 24.13 -7.43
N ARG A 141 -12.85 24.07 -6.14
CA ARG A 141 -11.86 23.93 -5.07
C ARG A 141 -11.36 22.49 -5.02
N LEU A 142 -10.05 22.30 -5.05
CA LEU A 142 -9.42 21.00 -4.83
C LEU A 142 -8.90 20.88 -3.40
N GLU A 143 -9.16 19.74 -2.78
CA GLU A 143 -8.50 19.26 -1.59
C GLU A 143 -7.89 17.89 -1.89
N VAL A 144 -6.65 17.67 -1.48
CA VAL A 144 -5.95 16.39 -1.63
C VAL A 144 -5.66 15.86 -0.24
N VAL A 145 -6.09 14.63 0.04
CA VAL A 145 -5.85 13.95 1.31
C VAL A 145 -5.18 12.62 1.01
N THR A 146 -4.00 12.40 1.58
CA THR A 146 -3.33 11.10 1.52
C THR A 146 -3.56 10.36 2.83
N LEU A 147 -4.03 9.12 2.77
CA LEU A 147 -4.13 8.22 3.92
C LEU A 147 -2.83 7.42 4.10
N LEU A 148 -2.56 6.95 5.31
CA LEU A 148 -1.38 6.13 5.61
C LEU A 148 -1.55 4.68 5.09
N GLY A 149 -0.69 4.27 4.16
CA GLY A 149 -0.48 2.85 3.80
C GLY A 149 0.74 2.21 4.48
N ASN A 150 0.89 0.90 4.33
CA ASN A 150 1.99 0.14 4.94
C ASN A 150 3.34 0.40 4.26
N HIS A 151 3.34 0.83 2.99
CA HIS A 151 4.54 1.21 2.25
C HIS A 151 4.97 2.66 2.51
N ASP A 152 4.02 3.54 2.87
CA ASP A 152 4.31 4.95 3.13
C ASP A 152 4.98 5.15 4.50
N LYS A 153 4.63 4.34 5.51
CA LYS A 153 4.87 4.61 6.94
C LYS A 153 6.30 4.99 7.31
N GLU A 154 7.30 4.56 6.54
CA GLU A 154 8.69 4.91 6.80
C GLU A 154 8.97 6.40 6.69
N ILE A 155 8.17 7.16 5.93
CA ILE A 155 8.29 8.62 5.86
C ILE A 155 8.05 9.31 7.22
N PHE A 156 7.34 8.69 8.16
CA PHE A 156 7.10 9.26 9.50
C PHE A 156 8.32 9.25 10.40
N THR A 157 9.31 8.41 10.11
CA THR A 157 10.54 8.29 10.90
C THR A 157 11.49 9.48 10.71
N ASP A 158 11.29 10.28 9.66
CA ASP A 158 12.09 11.45 9.34
C ASP A 158 11.20 12.62 8.86
N PRO A 159 10.96 13.65 9.71
CA PRO A 159 10.14 14.80 9.35
C PRO A 159 10.60 15.55 8.09
N VAL A 160 11.89 15.45 7.73
CA VAL A 160 12.42 16.03 6.48
C VAL A 160 11.86 15.27 5.27
N THR A 161 11.89 13.94 5.28
CA THR A 161 11.29 13.10 4.25
C THR A 161 9.79 13.34 4.11
N LEU A 162 9.03 13.41 5.22
CA LEU A 162 7.60 13.71 5.17
C LEU A 162 7.32 15.13 4.62
N ARG A 163 8.16 16.11 4.96
CA ARG A 163 8.06 17.46 4.40
C ARG A 163 8.28 17.47 2.89
N MET A 164 9.24 16.70 2.37
CA MET A 164 9.44 16.55 0.93
C MET A 164 8.19 16.01 0.25
N TYR A 165 7.52 15.01 0.86
CA TYR A 165 6.28 14.48 0.32
C TYR A 165 5.17 15.55 0.20
N TYR A 166 4.97 16.38 1.23
CA TYR A 166 4.02 17.50 1.14
C TYR A 166 4.46 18.55 0.10
N ASP A 167 5.67 19.09 0.27
CA ASP A 167 6.14 20.27 -0.44
C ASP A 167 6.43 19.98 -1.92
N GLU A 168 6.92 18.78 -2.24
CA GLU A 168 7.44 18.44 -3.57
C GLU A 168 6.55 17.42 -4.32
N CYS A 169 5.72 16.63 -3.64
CA CYS A 169 4.79 15.70 -4.30
C CYS A 169 3.36 16.24 -4.36
N LEU A 170 2.75 16.54 -3.22
CA LEU A 170 1.32 16.91 -3.17
C LEU A 170 1.05 18.33 -3.68
N GLY A 171 2.00 19.25 -3.49
CA GLY A 171 1.91 20.64 -3.94
C GLY A 171 1.68 21.66 -2.82
N PRO A 172 0.75 21.46 -1.87
CA PRO A 172 0.63 22.33 -0.70
C PRO A 172 1.89 22.28 0.16
N LYS A 173 2.50 23.45 0.37
CA LYS A 173 3.60 23.55 1.33
C LYS A 173 3.10 23.27 2.73
N VAL A 174 3.90 22.60 3.57
CA VAL A 174 3.59 22.31 4.99
C VAL A 174 3.15 23.58 5.73
N ALA A 175 3.81 24.71 5.48
CA ALA A 175 3.48 25.99 6.11
C ALA A 175 2.09 26.53 5.75
N ASN A 176 1.49 26.03 4.66
CA ASN A 176 0.18 26.41 4.15
C ASN A 176 -0.92 25.41 4.53
N LEU A 177 -0.60 24.30 5.19
CA LEU A 177 -1.60 23.40 5.74
C LEU A 177 -2.49 24.14 6.74
N SER A 178 -3.79 23.92 6.67
CA SER A 178 -4.75 24.64 7.51
C SER A 178 -4.61 24.25 8.98
N VAL A 179 -5.07 25.15 9.86
CA VAL A 179 -5.08 24.88 11.31
C VAL A 179 -5.98 23.69 11.61
N GLU A 180 -7.12 23.59 10.92
CA GLU A 180 -8.10 22.52 11.10
C GLU A 180 -7.52 21.15 10.73
N TYR A 181 -6.73 21.07 9.65
CA TYR A 181 -6.05 19.83 9.28
C TYR A 181 -5.03 19.43 10.36
N ARG A 182 -4.23 20.37 10.86
CA ARG A 182 -3.24 20.13 11.93
C ARG A 182 -3.89 19.64 13.22
N GLN A 183 -4.98 20.29 13.62
CA GLN A 183 -5.77 19.90 14.80
C GLN A 183 -6.38 18.53 14.63
N TRP A 184 -6.95 18.24 13.45
CA TRP A 184 -7.54 16.94 13.13
C TRP A 184 -6.52 15.81 13.27
N ILE A 185 -5.34 15.93 12.65
CA ILE A 185 -4.29 14.90 12.75
C ILE A 185 -3.77 14.77 14.19
N GLY A 186 -3.57 15.89 14.90
CA GLY A 186 -3.15 15.88 16.30
C GLY A 186 -4.14 15.14 17.20
N LYS A 187 -5.44 15.43 17.03
CA LYS A 187 -6.52 14.76 17.76
C LYS A 187 -6.58 13.27 17.42
N MET A 188 -6.50 12.89 16.14
CA MET A 188 -6.57 11.49 15.71
C MET A 188 -5.48 10.64 16.37
N TYR A 189 -4.21 11.06 16.26
CA TYR A 189 -3.09 10.24 16.69
C TYR A 189 -2.74 10.35 18.17
N PHE A 190 -2.95 11.53 18.78
CA PHE A 190 -2.38 11.86 20.09
C PHE A 190 -3.40 12.34 21.11
N ASP A 191 -4.69 12.40 20.75
CA ASP A 191 -5.73 13.03 21.55
C ASP A 191 -5.44 14.52 21.88
N ASP A 192 -4.63 15.17 21.04
CA ASP A 192 -4.14 16.54 21.27
C ASP A 192 -4.17 17.36 19.98
N GLU A 193 -5.16 18.25 19.86
CA GLU A 193 -5.30 19.18 18.73
C GLU A 193 -4.10 20.15 18.59
N GLN A 194 -3.32 20.36 19.65
CA GLN A 194 -2.18 21.28 19.63
C GLN A 194 -0.88 20.58 19.24
N HIS A 195 -0.88 19.25 19.08
CA HIS A 195 0.33 18.47 18.79
C HIS A 195 1.09 19.00 17.56
N PHE A 196 0.37 19.43 16.52
CA PHE A 196 0.92 20.00 15.28
C PHE A 196 0.63 21.51 15.12
N ALA A 197 0.41 22.23 16.22
CA ALA A 197 0.08 23.66 16.19
C ALA A 197 1.22 24.54 15.62
N ASP A 198 2.48 24.14 15.83
CA ASP A 198 3.62 24.82 15.20
C ASP A 198 3.56 24.67 13.68
N ARG A 199 3.58 25.78 12.93
CA ARG A 199 3.60 25.77 11.46
C ARG A 199 4.81 25.06 10.86
N ASN A 200 5.89 24.93 11.62
CA ASN A 200 7.08 24.19 11.21
C ASN A 200 6.99 22.69 11.50
N SER A 201 6.04 22.26 12.34
CA SER A 201 5.73 20.83 12.50
C SER A 201 5.12 20.28 11.20
N VAL A 202 5.38 19.01 10.94
CA VAL A 202 4.91 18.29 9.76
C VAL A 202 3.87 17.27 10.23
N PRO A 203 2.56 17.55 10.04
CA PRO A 203 1.51 16.63 10.45
C PRO A 203 1.66 15.28 9.77
N TRP A 204 1.32 14.20 10.47
CA TRP A 204 1.23 12.87 9.89
C TRP A 204 0.08 12.75 8.88
N LEU A 205 0.17 11.77 7.99
CA LEU A 205 -0.93 11.39 7.11
C LEU A 205 -2.06 10.77 7.96
N PRO A 206 -3.34 11.12 7.74
CA PRO A 206 -4.46 10.50 8.43
C PRO A 206 -4.54 8.98 8.21
N PHE A 207 -5.02 8.25 9.21
CA PHE A 207 -5.20 6.79 9.12
C PHE A 207 -6.49 6.39 8.38
N TYR A 208 -7.50 7.24 8.45
CA TYR A 208 -8.79 7.06 7.78
C TYR A 208 -9.41 8.43 7.48
N TRP A 209 -10.39 8.44 6.60
CA TRP A 209 -11.16 9.63 6.25
C TRP A 209 -12.64 9.27 6.07
N GLY A 210 -13.52 10.24 6.30
CA GLY A 210 -14.94 10.04 6.03
C GLY A 210 -15.68 11.37 5.97
N ASP A 211 -16.77 11.36 5.20
CA ASP A 211 -17.66 12.49 5.04
C ASP A 211 -19.12 11.98 5.03
N ALA A 212 -19.88 12.45 6.02
CA ALA A 212 -21.26 12.04 6.23
C ALA A 212 -22.22 12.53 5.13
N GLU A 213 -21.97 13.70 4.55
CA GLU A 213 -22.79 14.24 3.45
C GLU A 213 -22.56 13.46 2.15
N LEU A 214 -21.32 13.06 1.90
CA LEU A 214 -20.93 12.15 0.84
C LEU A 214 -21.16 10.68 1.22
N ARG A 215 -21.64 10.38 2.44
CA ARG A 215 -21.99 9.04 2.94
C ARG A 215 -20.89 8.00 2.81
N VAL A 216 -19.63 8.43 2.81
CA VAL A 216 -18.47 7.59 2.46
C VAL A 216 -17.43 7.59 3.59
N PHE A 217 -16.87 6.43 3.87
CA PHE A 217 -15.77 6.23 4.81
C PHE A 217 -14.68 5.40 4.16
N ILE A 218 -13.42 5.80 4.32
CA ILE A 218 -12.28 5.28 3.58
C ILE A 218 -11.13 4.94 4.52
N THR A 219 -10.51 3.78 4.31
CA THR A 219 -9.33 3.31 5.04
C THR A 219 -8.44 2.49 4.11
N HIS A 220 -7.12 2.55 4.22
CA HIS A 220 -6.26 1.75 3.33
C HIS A 220 -6.45 0.22 3.51
N GLY A 221 -6.81 -0.24 4.70
CA GLY A 221 -7.12 -1.65 4.97
C GLY A 221 -6.01 -2.45 5.65
N GLN A 222 -4.78 -1.90 5.75
CA GLN A 222 -3.64 -2.55 6.44
C GLN A 222 -3.94 -2.99 7.89
N TRP A 223 -4.93 -2.37 8.55
CA TRP A 223 -5.32 -2.69 9.92
C TRP A 223 -5.86 -4.11 10.13
N ARG A 224 -6.22 -4.81 9.06
CA ARG A 224 -6.62 -6.22 9.09
C ARG A 224 -5.54 -7.18 8.61
N ASP A 225 -4.43 -6.66 8.09
CA ASP A 225 -3.32 -7.49 7.64
C ASP A 225 -2.35 -7.76 8.78
N ARG A 226 -2.30 -9.04 9.19
CA ARG A 226 -1.44 -9.52 10.26
C ARG A 226 0.04 -9.43 9.91
N GLU A 227 0.39 -9.52 8.63
CA GLU A 227 1.78 -9.44 8.20
C GLU A 227 2.24 -7.98 8.13
N ASN A 228 1.34 -7.07 7.75
CA ASN A 228 1.62 -5.64 7.62
C ASN A 228 1.25 -4.77 8.84
N SER A 229 0.76 -5.39 9.92
CA SER A 229 0.55 -4.74 11.23
C SER A 229 1.34 -5.42 12.35
N LEU A 230 1.86 -4.63 13.30
CA LEU A 230 2.55 -5.13 14.48
C LEU A 230 1.57 -5.44 15.62
N ALA A 231 1.62 -6.67 16.14
CA ALA A 231 0.83 -7.06 17.31
C ALA A 231 1.52 -6.66 18.62
N PHE A 232 0.75 -6.15 19.57
CA PHE A 232 1.21 -5.73 20.89
C PHE A 232 0.62 -6.64 21.97
N CYS A 233 1.49 -7.18 22.83
CA CYS A 233 1.06 -7.85 24.04
C CYS A 233 0.74 -6.81 25.13
N PRO A 234 -0.34 -6.99 25.91
CA PRO A 234 -0.66 -6.07 26.99
C PRO A 234 0.46 -6.07 28.04
N GLY A 235 0.86 -4.87 28.51
CA GLY A 235 1.93 -4.71 29.50
C GLY A 235 2.18 -3.25 29.87
N ASN A 236 2.77 -2.99 31.04
CA ASN A 236 3.14 -1.64 31.52
C ASN A 236 2.06 -0.55 31.31
N ASN A 237 0.81 -0.84 31.69
CA ASN A 237 -0.36 0.03 31.51
C ASN A 237 -0.75 0.32 30.05
N LEU A 238 -0.16 -0.35 29.06
CA LEU A 238 -0.57 -0.28 27.66
C LEU A 238 -1.53 -1.44 27.32
N PRO A 239 -2.57 -1.17 26.52
CA PRO A 239 -3.45 -2.22 26.02
C PRO A 239 -2.71 -3.16 25.06
N GLY A 240 -3.21 -4.39 24.93
CA GLY A 240 -2.81 -5.28 23.83
C GLY A 240 -3.63 -5.01 22.58
N TRP A 241 -3.06 -5.33 21.41
CA TRP A 241 -3.79 -5.32 20.15
C TRP A 241 -3.18 -6.29 19.13
N ASN A 242 -4.04 -6.92 18.33
CA ASN A 242 -3.69 -7.63 17.11
C ASN A 242 -4.83 -7.50 16.09
N THR A 243 -4.61 -7.91 14.84
CA THR A 243 -5.61 -7.77 13.77
C THR A 243 -6.93 -8.50 14.04
N GLY A 244 -6.92 -9.56 14.87
CA GLY A 244 -8.13 -10.25 15.32
C GLY A 244 -9.01 -9.41 16.26
N ASP A 245 -8.48 -8.35 16.87
CA ASP A 245 -9.26 -7.45 17.71
C ASP A 245 -10.13 -6.47 16.89
N GLY A 246 -9.90 -6.39 15.57
CA GLY A 246 -10.66 -5.55 14.67
C GLY A 246 -10.40 -4.05 14.83
N TRP A 247 -11.42 -3.23 14.54
CA TRP A 247 -11.34 -1.78 14.58
C TRP A 247 -11.34 -1.25 16.02
N ARG A 248 -10.18 -0.76 16.49
CA ARG A 248 -9.94 -0.39 17.90
C ARG A 248 -9.24 0.97 18.02
N ALA A 249 -9.83 2.01 17.44
CA ALA A 249 -9.26 3.35 17.35
C ALA A 249 -8.69 3.90 18.68
N LYS A 250 -9.37 3.66 19.82
CA LYS A 250 -8.90 4.15 21.12
C LYS A 250 -7.65 3.40 21.57
N VAL A 251 -7.60 2.08 21.35
CA VAL A 251 -6.41 1.27 21.62
C VAL A 251 -5.25 1.71 20.73
N TRP A 252 -5.53 1.99 19.45
CA TRP A 252 -4.51 2.49 18.53
C TRP A 252 -3.94 3.83 18.97
N GLN A 253 -4.79 4.78 19.37
CA GLN A 253 -4.37 6.07 19.92
C GLN A 253 -3.53 5.91 21.21
N GLN A 254 -3.94 5.02 22.13
CA GLN A 254 -3.17 4.70 23.34
C GLN A 254 -1.78 4.08 23.05
N LEU A 255 -1.66 3.39 21.91
CA LEU A 255 -0.41 2.83 21.41
C LEU A 255 0.33 3.80 20.47
N ASN A 256 -0.10 5.06 20.35
CA ASN A 256 0.42 6.05 19.40
C ASN A 256 0.47 5.52 17.95
N TYR A 257 -0.50 4.69 17.58
CA TYR A 257 -0.58 4.00 16.28
C TYR A 257 0.66 3.17 15.92
N ALA A 258 1.49 2.81 16.90
CA ALA A 258 2.64 1.93 16.72
C ALA A 258 2.33 0.62 15.97
N PRO A 259 1.13 -0.02 16.09
CA PRO A 259 0.78 -1.16 15.25
C PRO A 259 0.92 -0.95 13.74
N PHE A 260 0.77 0.27 13.25
CA PHE A 260 0.76 0.61 11.82
C PHE A 260 1.97 1.44 11.40
N ILE A 261 2.63 2.07 12.36
CA ILE A 261 3.79 2.94 12.11
C ILE A 261 5.08 2.17 12.30
N GLU A 262 5.16 1.22 13.24
CA GLU A 262 6.38 0.45 13.47
C GLU A 262 6.69 -0.51 12.34
N ALA A 263 7.97 -0.89 12.26
CA ALA A 263 8.38 -1.97 11.38
C ALA A 263 7.56 -3.23 11.72
N CYS A 264 7.15 -3.97 10.70
CA CYS A 264 6.42 -5.22 10.85
C CYS A 264 7.17 -6.35 10.13
N PHE A 265 6.63 -7.57 10.13
CA PHE A 265 7.25 -8.67 9.41
C PHE A 265 7.01 -8.54 7.90
N GLY A 266 5.77 -8.47 7.44
CA GLY A 266 5.30 -8.60 6.05
C GLY A 266 6.16 -7.93 4.97
N ASP A 267 5.67 -6.84 4.39
CA ASP A 267 6.34 -6.20 3.27
C ASP A 267 7.67 -5.56 3.68
N THR A 268 7.79 -5.04 4.90
CA THR A 268 9.03 -4.44 5.43
C THR A 268 10.22 -5.41 5.33
N VAL A 269 10.05 -6.69 5.72
CA VAL A 269 11.12 -7.70 5.64
C VAL A 269 11.21 -8.31 4.24
N ALA A 270 10.08 -8.61 3.60
CA ALA A 270 10.06 -9.24 2.28
C ALA A 270 10.69 -8.34 1.21
N ALA A 271 10.37 -7.04 1.19
CA ALA A 271 10.94 -6.07 0.27
C ALA A 271 12.45 -5.91 0.50
N GLY A 272 12.91 -5.80 1.75
CA GLY A 272 14.34 -5.70 2.05
C GLY A 272 15.15 -6.89 1.52
N ALA A 273 14.62 -8.12 1.67
CA ALA A 273 15.24 -9.32 1.12
C ALA A 273 15.23 -9.35 -0.42
N LEU A 274 14.09 -9.05 -1.04
CA LEU A 274 13.95 -9.07 -2.50
C LEU A 274 14.78 -7.98 -3.18
N SER A 275 14.76 -6.75 -2.67
CA SER A 275 15.57 -5.63 -3.16
C SER A 275 17.06 -5.94 -3.06
N THR A 276 17.51 -6.57 -1.96
CA THR A 276 18.90 -7.01 -1.82
C THR A 276 19.30 -8.00 -2.90
N PHE A 277 18.45 -8.99 -3.16
CA PHE A 277 18.70 -9.98 -4.19
C PHE A 277 18.81 -9.34 -5.58
N ILE A 278 17.87 -8.45 -5.92
CA ILE A 278 17.84 -7.74 -7.21
C ILE A 278 19.09 -6.89 -7.37
N TYR A 279 19.42 -6.06 -6.37
CA TYR A 279 20.60 -5.20 -6.38
C TYR A 279 21.89 -5.99 -6.59
N ARG A 280 22.12 -7.01 -5.76
CA ARG A 280 23.36 -7.81 -5.82
C ARG A 280 23.50 -8.56 -7.14
N CYS A 281 22.39 -9.12 -7.66
CA CYS A 281 22.40 -9.73 -8.98
C CYS A 281 22.76 -8.71 -10.07
N LYS A 282 22.09 -7.55 -10.10
CA LYS A 282 22.37 -6.50 -11.09
C LYS A 282 23.82 -6.02 -11.02
N LEU A 283 24.39 -5.87 -9.82
CA LEU A 283 25.78 -5.49 -9.61
C LEU A 283 26.77 -6.53 -10.15
N LYS A 284 26.49 -7.83 -10.00
CA LYS A 284 27.33 -8.89 -10.58
C LYS A 284 27.17 -9.01 -12.09
N LEU A 285 25.97 -8.71 -12.59
CA LEU A 285 25.68 -8.73 -14.02
C LEU A 285 26.24 -7.50 -14.76
N SER A 286 26.53 -6.38 -14.08
CA SER A 286 27.08 -5.19 -14.72
C SER A 286 28.51 -5.36 -15.22
N SER A 287 29.24 -6.39 -14.75
CA SER A 287 30.55 -6.76 -15.30
C SER A 287 30.45 -7.65 -16.54
N GLN A 288 29.24 -8.04 -16.96
CA GLN A 288 28.98 -8.87 -18.13
C GLN A 288 28.60 -7.99 -19.33
N ASP A 289 28.80 -8.51 -20.54
CA ASP A 289 28.44 -7.81 -21.78
C ASP A 289 26.91 -7.79 -21.98
N ASP A 290 26.31 -6.60 -21.85
CA ASP A 290 24.88 -6.37 -22.01
C ASP A 290 24.34 -6.67 -23.40
N SER A 291 25.21 -6.68 -24.43
CA SER A 291 24.82 -7.05 -25.79
C SER A 291 24.47 -8.53 -25.93
N GLN A 292 24.83 -9.36 -24.94
CA GLN A 292 24.38 -10.74 -24.88
C GLN A 292 22.89 -10.80 -24.54
N ALA A 293 22.09 -11.34 -25.46
CA ALA A 293 20.63 -11.43 -25.33
C ALA A 293 20.15 -12.10 -24.02
N ASN A 294 20.95 -12.99 -23.44
CA ASN A 294 20.65 -13.63 -22.16
C ASN A 294 20.83 -12.69 -20.96
N VAL A 295 21.87 -11.87 -20.93
CA VAL A 295 22.12 -10.89 -19.86
C VAL A 295 20.99 -9.87 -19.82
N SER A 296 20.70 -9.27 -20.97
CA SER A 296 19.57 -8.36 -21.14
C SER A 296 18.24 -8.98 -20.71
N ARG A 297 17.99 -10.25 -21.06
CA ARG A 297 16.77 -10.96 -20.61
C ARG A 297 16.72 -11.12 -19.09
N ILE A 298 17.82 -11.50 -18.45
CA ILE A 298 17.84 -11.71 -16.99
C ILE A 298 17.65 -10.39 -16.24
N LYS A 299 18.30 -9.30 -16.67
CA LYS A 299 18.11 -7.97 -16.08
C LYS A 299 16.64 -7.56 -16.07
N ARG A 300 15.98 -7.72 -17.22
CA ARG A 300 14.53 -7.51 -17.35
C ARG A 300 13.72 -8.38 -16.39
N VAL A 301 14.03 -9.67 -16.30
CA VAL A 301 13.35 -10.56 -15.34
C VAL A 301 13.55 -10.10 -13.89
N LEU A 302 14.74 -9.61 -13.53
CA LEU A 302 15.01 -9.04 -12.20
C LEU A 302 14.16 -7.79 -11.95
N ASP A 303 13.97 -6.93 -12.95
CA ASP A 303 13.14 -5.72 -12.87
C ASP A 303 11.64 -6.01 -12.68
N GLU A 304 11.16 -7.20 -13.06
CA GLU A 304 9.77 -7.61 -12.84
C GLU A 304 9.55 -8.45 -11.58
N LEU A 305 10.60 -8.85 -10.84
CA LEU A 305 10.43 -9.80 -9.74
C LEU A 305 9.46 -9.31 -8.66
N ASP A 306 9.43 -8.01 -8.41
CA ASP A 306 8.48 -7.43 -7.45
C ASP A 306 7.04 -7.35 -7.99
N LEU A 307 6.78 -7.62 -9.28
CA LEU A 307 5.42 -7.70 -9.81
C LEU A 307 4.76 -9.07 -9.54
N TYR A 308 5.53 -10.07 -9.08
CA TYR A 308 4.99 -11.40 -8.78
C TYR A 308 4.42 -11.45 -7.36
N ARG A 309 3.20 -11.98 -7.24
CA ARG A 309 2.52 -12.21 -5.95
C ARG A 309 1.99 -13.66 -5.90
N PRO A 310 2.18 -14.37 -4.77
CA PRO A 310 3.06 -14.04 -3.63
C PRO A 310 4.55 -14.05 -4.04
N THR A 311 5.45 -13.57 -3.17
CA THR A 311 6.92 -13.50 -3.44
C THR A 311 7.54 -14.86 -3.81
N SER A 312 6.95 -15.97 -3.38
CA SER A 312 7.35 -17.32 -3.81
C SER A 312 7.25 -17.52 -5.33
N ALA A 313 6.32 -16.83 -6.01
CA ALA A 313 6.20 -16.82 -7.46
C ALA A 313 7.38 -16.11 -8.13
N ALA A 314 7.92 -15.03 -7.55
CA ALA A 314 9.13 -14.37 -8.01
C ALA A 314 10.33 -15.32 -7.98
N ILE A 315 10.51 -16.03 -6.86
CA ILE A 315 11.58 -17.03 -6.69
C ILE A 315 11.40 -18.19 -7.68
N ALA A 316 10.17 -18.67 -7.87
CA ALA A 316 9.89 -19.72 -8.84
C ALA A 316 10.21 -19.28 -10.28
N ARG A 317 9.90 -18.03 -10.62
CA ARG A 317 10.18 -17.41 -11.92
C ARG A 317 11.67 -17.34 -12.21
N ILE A 318 12.47 -16.80 -11.29
CA ILE A 318 13.91 -16.65 -11.51
C ILE A 318 14.61 -18.02 -11.59
N LEU A 319 14.20 -18.98 -10.77
CA LEU A 319 14.69 -20.37 -10.83
C LEU A 319 14.24 -21.11 -12.10
N GLN A 320 13.19 -20.64 -12.79
CA GLN A 320 12.83 -21.18 -14.09
C GLN A 320 13.78 -20.67 -15.18
N GLU A 321 14.24 -19.42 -15.11
CA GLU A 321 15.25 -18.88 -16.03
C GLU A 321 16.60 -19.59 -15.86
N THR A 322 17.01 -19.93 -14.63
CA THR A 322 18.27 -20.65 -14.41
C THR A 322 18.27 -22.08 -14.93
N ARG A 323 17.09 -22.70 -15.09
CA ARG A 323 16.93 -24.05 -15.67
C ARG A 323 17.00 -24.07 -17.20
N ASN A 324 16.80 -22.93 -17.84
CA ASN A 324 16.88 -22.84 -19.28
C ASN A 324 18.34 -23.01 -19.71
N LYS A 325 18.63 -24.07 -20.49
CA LYS A 325 19.99 -24.33 -20.99
C LYS A 325 20.59 -23.15 -21.77
N LYS A 326 19.74 -22.28 -22.33
CA LYS A 326 20.16 -21.09 -23.06
C LYS A 326 20.76 -20.00 -22.17
N THR A 327 20.47 -19.98 -20.86
CA THR A 327 20.93 -18.95 -19.93
C THR A 327 22.45 -18.97 -19.76
N GLY A 328 23.12 -20.09 -20.00
CA GLY A 328 24.56 -20.23 -19.78
C GLY A 328 24.89 -20.51 -18.31
N GLU A 329 26.01 -21.20 -18.08
CA GLU A 329 26.40 -21.66 -16.75
C GLU A 329 26.81 -20.51 -15.82
N GLU A 330 27.52 -19.52 -16.34
CA GLU A 330 27.98 -18.36 -15.58
C GLU A 330 26.80 -17.51 -15.03
N LEU A 331 25.83 -17.16 -15.89
CA LEU A 331 24.65 -16.39 -15.46
C LEU A 331 23.81 -17.17 -14.45
N ARG A 332 23.67 -18.48 -14.68
CA ARG A 332 23.02 -19.37 -13.72
C ARG A 332 23.71 -19.33 -12.37
N ASP A 333 25.04 -19.42 -12.34
CA ASP A 333 25.82 -19.43 -11.10
C ASP A 333 25.73 -18.10 -10.35
N ILE A 334 25.73 -16.96 -11.06
CA ILE A 334 25.50 -15.65 -10.44
C ILE A 334 24.14 -15.64 -9.75
N ILE A 335 23.07 -15.95 -10.47
CA ILE A 335 21.69 -15.88 -9.95
C ILE A 335 21.50 -16.83 -8.76
N GLU A 336 21.88 -18.09 -8.92
CA GLU A 336 21.69 -19.12 -7.89
C GLU A 336 22.53 -18.78 -6.64
N ARG A 337 23.78 -18.34 -6.81
CA ARG A 337 24.63 -17.93 -5.68
C ARG A 337 24.06 -16.72 -4.95
N GLU A 338 23.71 -15.65 -5.66
CA GLU A 338 23.18 -14.44 -5.01
C GLU A 338 21.83 -14.69 -4.34
N LEU A 339 20.99 -15.59 -4.88
CA LEU A 339 19.76 -16.01 -4.24
C LEU A 339 20.05 -16.75 -2.93
N TYR A 340 21.00 -17.69 -2.94
CA TYR A 340 21.42 -18.41 -1.75
C TYR A 340 22.01 -17.48 -0.68
N GLU A 341 22.92 -16.59 -1.07
CA GLU A 341 23.58 -15.66 -0.15
C GLU A 341 22.59 -14.67 0.44
N THR A 342 21.63 -14.17 -0.36
CA THR A 342 20.58 -13.29 0.13
C THR A 342 19.64 -14.01 1.11
N LEU A 343 19.29 -15.27 0.85
CA LEU A 343 18.49 -16.08 1.80
C LEU A 343 19.23 -16.31 3.12
N CYS A 344 20.54 -16.58 3.06
CA CYS A 344 21.36 -16.75 4.26
C CYS A 344 21.43 -15.45 5.07
N LEU A 345 21.65 -14.32 4.39
CA LEU A 345 21.65 -13.00 5.00
C LEU A 345 20.29 -12.68 5.65
N TRP A 346 19.20 -12.89 4.91
CA TRP A 346 17.84 -12.64 5.38
C TRP A 346 17.48 -13.42 6.65
N LEU A 347 17.84 -14.71 6.70
CA LEU A 347 17.62 -15.57 7.87
C LEU A 347 18.60 -15.29 9.01
N SER A 348 19.71 -14.59 8.73
CA SER A 348 20.68 -14.20 9.76
C SER A 348 20.18 -13.04 10.62
N TRP A 349 19.27 -12.21 10.10
CA TRP A 349 18.70 -11.08 10.84
C TRP A 349 17.84 -11.56 12.00
N ASP A 350 18.16 -11.08 13.19
CA ASP A 350 17.38 -11.38 14.40
C ASP A 350 15.96 -10.85 14.29
N TYR A 351 15.81 -9.68 13.63
CA TYR A 351 14.50 -9.08 13.39
C TYR A 351 13.57 -9.99 12.57
N THR A 352 14.06 -10.63 11.50
CA THR A 352 13.28 -11.61 10.70
C THR A 352 12.68 -12.70 11.59
N LEU A 353 13.48 -13.22 12.53
CA LEU A 353 13.04 -14.28 13.43
C LEU A 353 12.09 -13.74 14.52
N SER A 354 12.39 -12.60 15.13
CA SER A 354 11.60 -12.04 16.22
C SER A 354 10.24 -11.54 15.76
N SER A 355 10.15 -10.89 14.59
CA SER A 355 8.88 -10.37 14.05
C SER A 355 8.03 -11.45 13.39
N SER A 356 8.60 -12.61 13.00
CA SER A 356 7.83 -13.70 12.42
C SER A 356 6.84 -14.36 13.40
N PRO A 357 5.69 -14.89 12.90
CA PRO A 357 4.78 -15.71 13.68
C PRO A 357 5.46 -16.93 14.32
N ALA A 358 5.00 -17.34 15.51
CA ALA A 358 5.68 -18.35 16.34
C ALA A 358 6.05 -19.66 15.62
N TRP A 359 5.14 -20.20 14.79
CA TRP A 359 5.41 -21.44 14.05
C TRP A 359 6.42 -21.22 12.90
N ARG A 360 6.35 -20.07 12.19
CA ARG A 360 7.31 -19.69 11.14
C ARG A 360 8.69 -19.46 11.73
N ARG A 361 8.77 -18.87 12.92
CA ARG A 361 10.03 -18.68 13.66
C ARG A 361 10.77 -20.00 13.90
N VAL A 362 10.06 -21.06 14.30
CA VAL A 362 10.65 -22.39 14.47
C VAL A 362 11.16 -22.92 13.13
N ALA A 363 10.34 -22.82 12.08
CA ALA A 363 10.73 -23.29 10.75
C ALA A 363 11.95 -22.52 10.19
N PHE A 364 11.99 -21.19 10.33
CA PHE A 364 13.13 -20.36 9.92
C PHE A 364 14.40 -20.69 10.71
N ARG A 365 14.31 -21.02 12.00
CA ARG A 365 15.48 -21.50 12.78
C ARG A 365 16.02 -22.81 12.23
N VAL A 366 15.15 -23.75 11.86
CA VAL A 366 15.54 -25.03 11.24
C VAL A 366 16.20 -24.78 9.88
N VAL A 367 15.59 -23.95 9.03
CA VAL A 367 16.14 -23.60 7.71
C VAL A 367 17.49 -22.89 7.85
N ARG A 368 17.62 -21.92 8.78
CA ARG A 368 18.88 -21.24 9.09
C ARG A 368 19.97 -22.21 9.51
N ALA A 369 19.69 -23.08 10.48
CA ALA A 369 20.64 -24.08 10.96
C ALA A 369 21.10 -25.01 9.83
N TRP A 370 20.16 -25.46 9.01
CA TRP A 370 20.48 -26.31 7.88
C TRP A 370 21.32 -25.60 6.81
N LEU A 371 20.98 -24.36 6.43
CA LEU A 371 21.76 -23.56 5.46
C LEU A 371 23.19 -23.34 5.96
N MET A 372 23.37 -23.07 7.26
CA MET A 372 24.69 -22.93 7.89
C MET A 372 25.49 -24.24 7.88
N LEU A 373 24.86 -25.38 8.17
CA LEU A 373 25.52 -26.69 8.16
C LEU A 373 25.94 -27.14 6.76
N THR A 374 25.15 -26.77 5.75
CA THR A 374 25.35 -27.23 4.38
C THR A 374 26.12 -26.24 3.49
N GLY A 375 26.29 -24.99 3.93
CA GLY A 375 27.06 -23.95 3.23
C GLY A 375 28.51 -24.34 2.86
N PRO A 376 29.31 -24.94 3.77
CA PRO A 376 30.68 -25.36 3.46
C PRO A 376 30.79 -26.40 2.34
N LEU A 377 29.72 -27.16 2.08
CA LEU A 377 29.69 -28.21 1.06
C LEU A 377 29.51 -27.66 -0.36
N HIS A 378 29.36 -26.33 -0.53
CA HIS A 378 29.16 -25.66 -1.81
C HIS A 378 27.98 -26.22 -2.64
N MET A 379 27.01 -26.86 -1.97
CA MET A 379 25.85 -27.51 -2.61
C MET A 379 24.67 -26.54 -2.85
N PHE A 380 24.94 -25.27 -3.19
CA PHE A 380 23.91 -24.23 -3.30
C PHE A 380 22.78 -24.61 -4.27
N ARG A 381 23.08 -25.35 -5.35
CA ARG A 381 22.04 -25.82 -6.29
C ARG A 381 21.04 -26.79 -5.64
N VAL A 382 21.52 -27.76 -4.87
CA VAL A 382 20.68 -28.69 -4.10
C VAL A 382 19.93 -27.91 -3.03
N GLN A 383 20.61 -26.95 -2.40
CA GLN A 383 20.03 -26.16 -1.34
C GLN A 383 18.84 -25.33 -1.84
N LEU A 384 18.97 -24.67 -2.99
CA LEU A 384 17.91 -23.89 -3.62
C LEU A 384 16.74 -24.73 -4.11
N HIS A 385 16.99 -25.96 -4.56
CA HIS A 385 15.90 -26.88 -4.89
C HIS A 385 15.08 -27.27 -3.66
N LEU A 386 15.73 -27.46 -2.51
CA LEU A 386 15.02 -27.69 -1.25
C LEU A 386 14.30 -26.42 -0.80
N VAL A 387 14.93 -25.24 -0.85
CA VAL A 387 14.27 -23.96 -0.51
C VAL A 387 13.04 -23.76 -1.38
N ARG A 388 13.11 -24.03 -2.68
CA ARG A 388 11.94 -24.00 -3.57
C ARG A 388 10.87 -25.00 -3.13
N GLY A 389 11.26 -26.24 -2.78
CA GLY A 389 10.34 -27.25 -2.28
C GLY A 389 9.67 -26.83 -0.96
N VAL A 390 10.42 -26.18 -0.08
CA VAL A 390 9.96 -25.65 1.21
C VAL A 390 9.06 -24.43 1.01
N LEU A 391 9.41 -23.49 0.13
CA LEU A 391 8.55 -22.35 -0.22
C LEU A 391 7.26 -22.80 -0.90
N TRP A 392 7.34 -23.79 -1.79
CA TRP A 392 6.16 -24.41 -2.38
C TRP A 392 5.32 -25.10 -1.31
N LEU A 393 5.93 -25.86 -0.41
CA LEU A 393 5.23 -26.52 0.69
C LEU A 393 4.62 -25.49 1.65
N PHE A 394 5.31 -24.38 1.95
CA PHE A 394 4.76 -23.27 2.73
C PHE A 394 3.60 -22.62 2.01
N ASP A 395 3.68 -22.42 0.69
CA ASP A 395 2.58 -21.90 -0.10
C ASP A 395 1.39 -22.87 -0.03
N GLN A 396 1.61 -24.18 -0.16
CA GLN A 396 0.55 -25.20 -0.01
C GLN A 396 -0.01 -25.29 1.42
N ILE A 397 0.84 -25.20 2.45
CA ILE A 397 0.43 -25.20 3.86
C ILE A 397 -0.30 -23.91 4.18
N GLN A 398 0.15 -22.76 3.67
CA GLN A 398 -0.55 -21.48 3.82
C GLN A 398 -1.89 -21.58 3.11
N ASN A 399 -1.96 -22.02 1.85
CA ASN A 399 -3.20 -22.30 1.14
C ASN A 399 -4.13 -23.24 1.95
N LEU A 400 -3.60 -24.26 2.61
CA LEU A 400 -4.38 -25.21 3.43
C LEU A 400 -4.81 -24.62 4.78
N LEU A 401 -3.93 -23.89 5.47
CA LEU A 401 -4.21 -23.16 6.71
C LEU A 401 -5.16 -21.98 6.46
N ASP A 402 -5.14 -21.40 5.27
CA ASP A 402 -6.09 -20.39 4.81
C ASP A 402 -7.48 -21.00 4.60
N VAL A 403 -7.55 -22.27 4.16
CA VAL A 403 -8.80 -23.04 4.01
C VAL A 403 -9.33 -23.53 5.36
N LEU A 404 -8.46 -23.79 6.35
CA LEU A 404 -8.83 -24.38 7.64
C LEU A 404 -8.85 -23.38 8.82
N GLY A 405 -8.20 -22.22 8.68
CA GLY A 405 -8.10 -21.19 9.69
C GLY A 405 -9.31 -20.24 9.66
N PRO A 406 -9.50 -19.40 10.69
CA PRO A 406 -10.41 -18.28 10.59
C PRO A 406 -9.94 -17.42 9.42
N SER A 407 -10.81 -17.27 8.43
CA SER A 407 -10.52 -16.65 7.15
C SER A 407 -9.74 -15.35 7.31
N SER A 408 -8.50 -15.32 6.80
CA SER A 408 -7.91 -14.03 6.47
C SER A 408 -8.86 -13.38 5.47
N VAL A 409 -9.32 -12.17 5.78
CA VAL A 409 -10.34 -11.43 5.01
C VAL A 409 -9.93 -11.18 3.54
N TYR A 410 -8.70 -11.55 3.18
CA TYR A 410 -8.08 -11.36 1.87
C TYR A 410 -8.28 -12.53 0.87
N ARG A 411 -8.94 -13.64 1.23
CA ARG A 411 -9.21 -14.77 0.28
C ARG A 411 -10.64 -15.30 0.22
N GLU A 412 -11.36 -15.38 1.33
CA GLU A 412 -12.82 -15.47 1.24
C GLU A 412 -13.25 -14.07 0.83
N ASP A 413 -13.78 -13.90 -0.39
CA ASP A 413 -14.45 -12.70 -0.88
C ASP A 413 -14.38 -11.58 0.16
N GLY A 414 -13.42 -10.64 0.12
CA GLY A 414 -13.30 -9.59 1.17
C GLY A 414 -14.62 -8.82 1.43
N ALA A 415 -15.53 -9.01 0.48
CA ALA A 415 -16.94 -8.79 0.34
C ALA A 415 -17.95 -9.71 1.09
N SER A 416 -17.54 -10.75 1.82
CA SER A 416 -18.47 -11.70 2.44
C SER A 416 -19.28 -10.97 3.50
N PHE A 417 -20.57 -11.27 3.61
CA PHE A 417 -21.45 -10.54 4.53
C PHE A 417 -20.90 -10.51 5.97
N LYS A 418 -20.34 -11.62 6.44
CA LYS A 418 -19.70 -11.73 7.76
C LYS A 418 -18.51 -10.79 7.92
N ASN A 419 -17.69 -10.63 6.88
CA ASN A 419 -16.55 -9.71 6.89
C ASN A 419 -17.01 -8.26 6.82
N LEU A 420 -18.06 -7.99 6.02
CA LEU A 420 -18.64 -6.66 5.89
C LEU A 420 -19.13 -6.15 7.25
N GLN A 421 -19.81 -6.98 8.04
CA GLN A 421 -20.31 -6.62 9.37
C GLN A 421 -19.25 -6.15 10.39
N VAL A 422 -17.95 -6.34 10.11
CA VAL A 422 -16.86 -5.90 10.98
C VAL A 422 -16.41 -4.47 10.67
N PHE A 423 -16.78 -3.92 9.50
CA PHE A 423 -16.36 -2.56 9.13
C PHE A 423 -17.08 -1.49 9.97
N PRO A 424 -16.35 -0.45 10.45
CA PRO A 424 -16.92 0.60 11.28
C PRO A 424 -18.12 1.28 10.62
N THR A 425 -18.06 1.47 9.30
CA THR A 425 -19.09 2.11 8.46
C THR A 425 -20.45 1.43 8.53
N PHE A 426 -20.50 0.13 8.83
CA PHE A 426 -21.72 -0.66 8.82
C PHE A 426 -22.29 -0.91 10.23
N HIS A 427 -21.72 -0.26 11.24
CA HIS A 427 -22.30 -0.21 12.59
C HIS A 427 -23.32 0.92 12.73
N ASP A 428 -24.32 0.72 13.59
CA ASP A 428 -25.46 1.63 13.76
C ASP A 428 -25.06 3.11 13.98
N LEU A 429 -24.00 3.38 14.74
CA LEU A 429 -23.50 4.74 14.95
C LEU A 429 -23.13 5.47 13.65
N PHE A 430 -22.42 4.81 12.73
CA PHE A 430 -22.08 5.39 11.42
C PHE A 430 -23.33 5.48 10.54
N LEU A 431 -24.22 4.49 10.63
CA LEU A 431 -25.44 4.48 9.84
C LEU A 431 -26.41 5.61 10.22
N GLU A 432 -26.46 5.97 11.50
CA GLU A 432 -27.20 7.12 12.03
C GLU A 432 -26.64 8.46 11.52
N GLN A 433 -25.34 8.54 11.30
CA GLN A 433 -24.69 9.70 10.65
C GLN A 433 -24.87 9.72 9.13
N GLY A 434 -25.47 8.68 8.53
CA GLY A 434 -25.79 8.63 7.11
C GLY A 434 -24.75 7.93 6.23
N PHE A 435 -23.68 7.37 6.79
CA PHE A 435 -22.69 6.59 6.02
C PHE A 435 -23.31 5.34 5.40
N ARG A 436 -22.96 5.05 4.14
CA ARG A 436 -23.48 3.89 3.38
C ARG A 436 -22.42 3.21 2.51
N LEU A 437 -21.28 3.87 2.26
CA LEU A 437 -20.22 3.41 1.39
C LEU A 437 -18.91 3.28 2.18
N HIS A 438 -18.30 2.09 2.12
CA HIS A 438 -16.96 1.83 2.64
C HIS A 438 -15.98 1.63 1.49
N GLY A 439 -14.87 2.36 1.49
CA GLY A 439 -13.78 2.22 0.54
C GLY A 439 -12.50 1.75 1.20
N GLU A 440 -11.76 0.85 0.56
CA GLU A 440 -10.40 0.48 1.00
C GLU A 440 -9.46 0.04 -0.12
N GLY A 441 -8.16 0.08 0.15
CA GLY A 441 -7.07 -0.36 -0.70
C GLY A 441 -6.42 -1.68 -0.28
N HIS A 442 -5.08 -1.73 -0.40
CA HIS A 442 -4.13 -2.69 0.17
C HIS A 442 -4.12 -4.10 -0.46
N THR A 443 -5.27 -4.61 -0.90
CA THR A 443 -5.36 -5.98 -1.43
C THR A 443 -4.78 -6.12 -2.84
N HIS A 444 -4.63 -5.00 -3.55
CA HIS A 444 -4.34 -4.92 -4.99
C HIS A 444 -5.39 -5.60 -5.89
N VAL A 445 -6.52 -6.04 -5.34
CA VAL A 445 -7.58 -6.74 -6.08
C VAL A 445 -8.84 -5.87 -6.11
N PRO A 446 -9.20 -5.31 -7.29
CA PRO A 446 -10.43 -4.54 -7.41
C PRO A 446 -11.63 -5.42 -7.09
N LEU A 447 -12.47 -4.98 -6.15
CA LEU A 447 -13.65 -5.71 -5.69
C LEU A 447 -14.79 -4.73 -5.38
N GLN A 448 -16.03 -5.18 -5.56
CA GLN A 448 -17.21 -4.46 -5.09
C GLN A 448 -18.21 -5.46 -4.52
N SER A 449 -18.88 -5.08 -3.44
CA SER A 449 -19.90 -5.89 -2.80
C SER A 449 -21.01 -5.05 -2.23
N GLU A 450 -22.20 -5.62 -2.25
CA GLU A 450 -23.38 -5.04 -1.61
C GLU A 450 -23.83 -5.96 -0.48
N ALA A 451 -24.21 -5.36 0.63
CA ALA A 451 -24.83 -6.05 1.74
C ALA A 451 -26.18 -5.43 2.08
N ASP A 452 -27.14 -6.30 2.40
CA ASP A 452 -28.37 -5.93 3.10
C ASP A 452 -28.16 -6.24 4.59
N ILE A 453 -27.99 -5.21 5.42
CA ILE A 453 -27.80 -5.35 6.86
C ILE A 453 -29.12 -5.02 7.56
N GLU A 454 -29.72 -6.04 8.17
CA GLU A 454 -30.92 -5.88 9.01
C GLU A 454 -30.63 -4.95 10.20
N ARG A 455 -31.41 -3.87 10.32
CA ARG A 455 -31.31 -2.94 11.45
C ARG A 455 -32.22 -3.39 12.59
N SER A 456 -31.80 -3.10 13.81
CA SER A 456 -32.59 -3.29 15.03
C SER A 456 -33.82 -2.35 15.12
N ALA A 457 -33.84 -1.27 14.34
CA ALA A 457 -34.92 -0.27 14.33
C ALA A 457 -35.80 -0.38 13.07
N GLU A 458 -37.11 -0.64 13.26
CA GLU A 458 -38.12 -0.89 12.21
C GLU A 458 -38.36 0.29 11.23
N SER A 459 -37.80 1.48 11.46
CA SER A 459 -38.15 2.72 10.75
C SER A 459 -37.06 3.36 9.88
N ALA A 460 -35.96 2.67 9.60
CA ALA A 460 -34.84 3.25 8.85
C ALA A 460 -34.96 3.10 7.31
N PRO A 461 -34.74 4.16 6.50
CA PRO A 461 -34.77 4.08 5.04
C PRO A 461 -33.52 3.39 4.46
N SER A 462 -33.76 2.56 3.42
CA SER A 462 -32.85 1.81 2.54
C SER A 462 -31.75 0.95 3.20
N ARG A 463 -31.70 -0.31 2.76
CA ARG A 463 -30.90 -1.43 3.27
C ARG A 463 -29.57 -1.65 2.55
N ASN A 464 -29.26 -0.87 1.51
CA ASN A 464 -28.14 -1.18 0.63
C ASN A 464 -26.86 -0.50 1.13
N PHE A 465 -25.90 -1.31 1.54
CA PHE A 465 -24.55 -0.90 1.91
C PHE A 465 -23.57 -1.37 0.85
N THR A 466 -22.62 -0.53 0.50
CA THR A 466 -21.64 -0.86 -0.54
C THR A 466 -20.23 -0.82 0.03
N TYR A 467 -19.47 -1.85 -0.30
CA TYR A 467 -18.05 -1.94 -0.08
C TYR A 467 -17.33 -1.91 -1.43
N VAL A 468 -16.26 -1.13 -1.52
CA VAL A 468 -15.42 -1.02 -2.72
C VAL A 468 -13.96 -1.19 -2.31
N ASN A 469 -13.29 -2.17 -2.91
CA ASN A 469 -11.84 -2.22 -2.93
C ASN A 469 -11.31 -1.49 -4.18
N PHE A 470 -10.38 -0.57 -3.97
CA PHE A 470 -9.78 0.26 -5.02
C PHE A 470 -8.75 -0.47 -5.87
N GLY A 471 -8.38 -1.71 -5.55
CA GLY A 471 -7.40 -2.47 -6.31
C GLY A 471 -6.01 -1.85 -6.20
N THR A 472 -5.28 -1.78 -7.31
CA THR A 472 -3.98 -1.10 -7.39
C THR A 472 -3.87 -0.36 -8.70
N TRP A 473 -3.01 0.66 -8.76
CA TRP A 473 -2.59 1.35 -9.99
C TRP A 473 -1.21 0.90 -10.50
N ARG A 474 -0.73 -0.24 -10.00
CA ARG A 474 0.50 -0.86 -10.46
C ARG A 474 0.26 -1.80 -11.62
N ASP A 475 1.31 -1.97 -12.40
CA ASP A 475 1.37 -3.06 -13.37
C ASP A 475 1.29 -4.42 -12.66
N GLN A 476 0.50 -5.33 -13.23
CA GLN A 476 0.39 -6.71 -12.80
C GLN A 476 0.81 -7.66 -13.90
N LEU A 477 1.48 -8.75 -13.52
CA LEU A 477 1.78 -9.84 -14.44
C LEU A 477 0.60 -10.81 -14.53
N VAL A 478 0.00 -10.91 -15.71
CA VAL A 478 -1.13 -11.80 -16.00
C VAL A 478 -0.64 -12.99 -16.82
N THR A 479 -0.95 -14.21 -16.37
CA THR A 479 -0.66 -15.45 -17.11
C THR A 479 -1.50 -15.54 -18.38
N LYS A 480 -0.87 -15.88 -19.50
CA LYS A 480 -1.56 -16.21 -20.76
C LYS A 480 -2.08 -17.63 -20.74
N GLU A 481 -3.19 -17.90 -21.43
CA GLU A 481 -3.59 -19.27 -21.72
C GLU A 481 -2.44 -20.03 -22.43
N LYS A 482 -2.17 -21.27 -21.99
CA LYS A 482 -1.06 -22.14 -22.41
C LYS A 482 0.33 -21.72 -21.96
N LYS A 483 0.83 -20.51 -22.27
CA LYS A 483 2.21 -20.12 -21.94
C LYS A 483 2.46 -18.61 -21.96
N GLY A 484 3.26 -18.17 -20.98
CA GLY A 484 3.84 -16.82 -20.91
C GLY A 484 3.02 -15.87 -20.04
N TYR A 485 3.49 -14.64 -19.96
CA TYR A 485 2.88 -13.58 -19.17
C TYR A 485 2.71 -12.33 -20.06
N ARG A 486 1.85 -11.42 -19.62
CA ARG A 486 1.72 -10.06 -20.13
C ARG A 486 1.59 -9.12 -18.95
N ARG A 487 2.16 -7.92 -19.03
CA ARG A 487 1.85 -6.86 -18.07
C ARG A 487 0.52 -6.20 -18.39
N ARG A 488 -0.23 -5.89 -17.34
CA ARG A 488 -1.52 -5.21 -17.41
C ARG A 488 -1.53 -4.12 -16.35
N GLY A 489 -1.76 -2.89 -16.76
CA GLY A 489 -2.15 -1.84 -15.83
C GLY A 489 -3.62 -2.03 -15.47
N VAL A 490 -3.91 -2.03 -14.18
CA VAL A 490 -5.27 -1.90 -13.66
C VAL A 490 -5.23 -0.60 -12.89
N GLY A 491 -6.20 0.29 -13.08
CA GLY A 491 -6.31 1.52 -12.30
C GLY A 491 -7.77 1.77 -11.99
N ARG A 492 -8.18 1.51 -10.75
CA ARG A 492 -9.57 1.74 -10.33
C ARG A 492 -9.68 3.02 -9.52
N SER A 493 -10.70 3.80 -9.84
CA SER A 493 -11.06 5.01 -9.12
C SER A 493 -12.53 4.96 -8.70
N LEU A 494 -12.82 5.37 -7.47
CA LEU A 494 -14.18 5.55 -6.97
C LEU A 494 -14.56 7.03 -7.08
N TYR A 495 -15.68 7.32 -7.74
CA TYR A 495 -16.27 8.65 -7.81
C TYR A 495 -17.52 8.68 -6.95
N VAL A 496 -17.61 9.62 -6.01
CA VAL A 496 -18.77 9.85 -5.14
C VAL A 496 -19.23 11.28 -5.32
N LEU A 497 -20.47 11.48 -5.75
CA LEU A 497 -21.04 12.78 -6.05
C LEU A 497 -22.21 13.08 -5.14
N ASN A 498 -22.27 14.32 -4.69
CA ASN A 498 -23.44 14.92 -4.06
C ASN A 498 -23.80 16.19 -4.84
N LEU A 499 -24.83 16.10 -5.69
CA LEU A 499 -25.25 17.19 -6.59
C LEU A 499 -26.54 17.83 -6.06
N VAL A 500 -26.49 19.13 -5.78
CA VAL A 500 -27.61 19.89 -5.18
C VAL A 500 -28.36 20.70 -6.23
N ASN A 501 -27.68 21.16 -7.29
CA ASN A 501 -28.24 22.11 -8.27
C ASN A 501 -28.14 21.64 -9.73
N GLY A 502 -28.05 20.33 -9.99
CA GLY A 502 -27.90 19.76 -11.34
C GLY A 502 -29.23 19.30 -12.00
N GLU A 503 -29.18 18.93 -13.28
CA GLU A 503 -30.31 18.32 -14.00
C GLU A 503 -30.74 16.96 -13.42
N GLN A 504 -29.82 16.28 -12.72
CA GLN A 504 -30.08 15.09 -11.91
C GLN A 504 -29.56 15.33 -10.48
N PRO A 505 -30.30 16.10 -9.65
CA PRO A 505 -29.91 16.32 -8.27
C PRO A 505 -29.96 14.98 -7.53
N GLY A 506 -28.92 14.66 -6.78
CA GLY A 506 -28.84 13.38 -6.09
C GLY A 506 -27.45 12.95 -5.68
N TYR A 507 -27.43 12.08 -4.68
CA TYR A 507 -26.27 11.30 -4.30
C TYR A 507 -26.08 10.14 -5.28
N ARG A 508 -24.87 9.98 -5.82
CA ARG A 508 -24.51 8.85 -6.68
C ARG A 508 -23.04 8.50 -6.52
N PHE A 509 -22.69 7.25 -6.78
CA PHE A 509 -21.31 6.84 -6.86
C PHE A 509 -21.13 5.81 -7.98
N TYR A 510 -19.91 5.72 -8.51
CA TYR A 510 -19.53 4.71 -9.50
C TYR A 510 -18.04 4.45 -9.41
N VAL A 511 -17.62 3.28 -9.88
CA VAL A 511 -16.20 2.95 -10.08
C VAL A 511 -15.84 3.11 -11.56
N ASN A 512 -14.66 3.61 -11.84
CA ASN A 512 -14.08 3.67 -13.17
C ASN A 512 -12.78 2.85 -13.19
N ASP A 513 -12.75 1.82 -14.02
CA ASP A 513 -11.61 0.90 -14.19
C ASP A 513 -10.87 1.26 -15.48
N ASN A 514 -9.67 1.83 -15.35
CA ASN A 514 -8.73 2.05 -16.43
C ASN A 514 -7.85 0.79 -16.61
N LEU A 515 -8.19 -0.04 -17.61
CA LEU A 515 -7.42 -1.22 -17.96
C LEU A 515 -6.51 -0.92 -19.15
N SER A 516 -5.19 -0.99 -18.94
CA SER A 516 -4.20 -0.76 -19.98
C SER A 516 -3.46 -2.05 -20.35
N TRP A 517 -3.19 -2.18 -21.66
CA TRP A 517 -2.35 -3.22 -22.24
C TRP A 517 -1.42 -2.58 -23.25
N SER A 518 -0.14 -2.86 -23.17
CA SER A 518 0.86 -2.20 -24.00
C SER A 518 2.06 -3.10 -24.15
N ASP A 519 2.62 -3.15 -25.36
CA ASP A 519 3.85 -3.88 -25.63
C ASP A 519 5.06 -3.16 -25.02
N ARG A 520 4.95 -1.85 -24.69
CA ARG A 520 5.97 -1.10 -23.95
C ARG A 520 6.11 -1.64 -22.53
N MET A 521 5.01 -2.02 -21.88
CA MET A 521 5.07 -2.65 -20.55
C MET A 521 5.81 -3.99 -20.59
N ASP A 522 5.71 -4.74 -21.68
CA ASP A 522 6.41 -6.03 -21.87
C ASP A 522 7.88 -5.88 -22.32
N GLN A 523 8.37 -4.65 -22.55
CA GLN A 523 9.76 -4.40 -22.96
C GLN A 523 10.74 -4.28 -21.79
N LEU A 524 10.23 -4.02 -20.59
CA LEU A 524 10.99 -3.89 -19.33
C LEU A 524 11.64 -5.19 -18.87
#